data_AF-A0A8T3RN18-F1
#
_entry.id   AF-A0A8T3RN18-F1
#
_cell.length_a   1.000
_cell.length_b   1.000
_cell.length_c   1.000
_cell.angle_alpha   90.00
_cell.angle_beta   90.00
_cell.angle_gamma   90.00
#
_symmetry.space_group_name_H-M   'P 1'
#
loop_
_entity.id
_entity.type
_entity.pdbx_description
1 polymer ?
#
loop_
_entity_poly.entity_id
_entity_poly.type
_entity_poly.pdbx_seq_one_letter_code
_entity_poly.pdbx_strand_id
1 'polypeptide(L)'
;MRIRRTALFTKSDGSTISEFHFRRVLRETVTPLFPDGLTVLSGLGQFKDSSGRIIREGARLVILLYPLDAADASQNYRRDSGGL
;
A
#
# COMPACT_ATOMS: atom_id res chain seq x y z
N MET A 1 -16.67 1.62 -16.97
CA MET A 1 -15.39 1.96 -16.31
C MET A 1 -15.36 1.29 -14.94
N ARG A 2 -14.60 0.20 -14.75
CA ARG A 2 -14.47 -0.50 -13.47
C ARG A 2 -13.02 -0.41 -13.03
N ILE A 3 -12.80 0.18 -11.87
CA ILE A 3 -11.48 0.55 -11.34
C ILE A 3 -11.43 0.12 -9.87
N ARG A 4 -10.39 -0.62 -9.48
CA ARG A 4 -9.81 -0.54 -8.12
C ARG A 4 -8.61 -1.47 -7.97
N ARG A 5 -7.46 -0.91 -7.62
CA ARG A 5 -6.44 -1.64 -6.84
C ARG A 5 -6.33 -0.97 -5.48
N THR A 6 -6.41 -1.77 -4.43
CA THR A 6 -6.37 -1.34 -3.04
C THR A 6 -5.14 -1.97 -2.42
N ALA A 7 -4.13 -1.18 -2.10
CA ALA A 7 -2.91 -1.65 -1.43
C ALA A 7 -2.89 -1.14 0.01
N LEU A 8 -2.80 -2.08 0.96
CA LEU A 8 -2.65 -1.81 2.38
C LEU A 8 -1.17 -1.94 2.74
N PHE A 9 -0.61 -0.93 3.39
CA PHE A 9 0.76 -0.96 3.90
C PHE A 9 0.73 -1.16 5.41
N THR A 10 1.11 -2.35 5.85
CA THR A 10 1.35 -2.70 7.26
C THR A 10 2.70 -3.38 7.38
N LYS A 11 3.38 -3.20 8.52
CA LYS A 11 4.66 -3.86 8.79
C LYS A 11 4.36 -5.15 9.55
N SER A 12 4.81 -6.29 9.03
CA SER A 12 4.57 -7.62 9.63
C SER A 12 5.21 -7.81 11.01
N ASP A 13 6.19 -6.97 11.35
CA ASP A 13 6.89 -6.95 12.65
C ASP A 13 6.17 -6.11 13.74
N GLY A 14 5.01 -5.51 13.42
CA GLY A 14 4.24 -4.68 14.34
C GLY A 14 4.85 -3.30 14.63
N SER A 15 5.97 -2.94 14.01
CA SER A 15 6.54 -1.60 14.14
C SER A 15 5.86 -0.61 13.19
N THR A 16 5.67 0.63 13.65
CA THR A 16 4.97 1.66 12.88
C THR A 16 5.88 2.20 11.77
N ILE A 17 5.43 2.16 10.52
CA ILE A 17 6.11 2.89 9.43
C ILE A 17 6.01 4.38 9.75
N SER A 18 7.16 5.04 9.91
CA SER A 18 7.18 6.49 10.09
C SER A 18 6.52 7.17 8.89
N GLU A 19 5.72 8.19 9.17
CA GLU A 19 5.07 9.01 8.16
C GLU A 19 6.09 9.59 7.15
N PHE A 20 7.30 9.91 7.60
CA PHE A 20 8.37 10.36 6.71
C PHE A 20 8.78 9.29 5.71
N HIS A 21 8.96 8.05 6.17
CA HIS A 21 9.36 6.94 5.31
C HIS A 21 8.26 6.62 4.29
N PHE A 22 7.01 6.58 4.74
CA PHE A 22 5.87 6.37 3.86
C PHE A 22 5.77 7.43 2.77
N ARG A 23 5.88 8.72 3.13
CA ARG A 23 5.87 9.83 2.16
C ARG A 23 7.04 9.76 1.18
N ARG A 24 8.19 9.26 1.61
CA ARG A 24 9.36 9.06 0.73
C ARG A 24 9.05 7.99 -0.32
N VAL A 25 8.54 6.83 0.07
CA VAL A 25 8.15 5.76 -0.86
C VAL A 25 7.09 6.23 -1.85
N LEU A 26 6.08 6.98 -1.38
CA LEU A 26 5.07 7.57 -2.26
C LEU A 26 5.73 8.43 -3.35
N ARG A 27 6.63 9.33 -2.96
CA ARG A 27 7.27 10.28 -3.88
C ARG A 27 8.26 9.62 -4.84
N GLU A 28 9.11 8.74 -4.33
CA GLU A 28 10.23 8.18 -5.09
C GLU A 28 9.84 6.97 -5.95
N THR A 29 8.74 6.28 -5.61
CA THR A 29 8.36 5.02 -6.28
C THR A 29 6.95 5.06 -6.85
N VAL A 30 5.96 5.50 -6.06
CA VAL A 30 4.55 5.38 -6.48
C VAL A 30 4.15 6.49 -7.45
N THR A 31 4.40 7.76 -7.12
CA THR A 31 4.03 8.89 -7.97
C THR A 31 4.62 8.83 -9.39
N PRO A 32 5.90 8.43 -9.60
CA PRO A 32 6.45 8.30 -10.95
C PRO A 32 5.75 7.24 -11.81
N LEU A 33 5.23 6.17 -11.21
CA LEU A 33 4.52 5.09 -11.91
C LEU A 33 3.04 5.42 -12.17
N PHE A 34 2.47 6.37 -11.41
CA PHE A 34 1.07 6.77 -11.51
C PHE A 34 0.97 8.30 -11.58
N PRO A 35 1.50 8.93 -12.65
CA PRO A 35 1.55 10.39 -12.78
C PRO A 35 0.17 11.03 -12.87
N ASP A 36 -0.82 10.29 -13.38
CA ASP A 36 -2.20 10.76 -13.55
C ASP A 36 -2.95 10.92 -12.22
N GLY A 37 -2.42 10.34 -11.13
CA GLY A 37 -2.89 10.60 -9.79
C GLY A 37 -3.04 9.36 -8.90
N LEU A 38 -3.08 9.64 -7.60
CA LEU A 38 -3.30 8.66 -6.56
C LEU A 38 -4.06 9.31 -5.40
N THR A 39 -4.79 8.49 -4.63
CA THR A 39 -5.43 8.94 -3.39
C THR A 39 -4.84 8.15 -2.23
N VAL A 40 -4.48 8.85 -1.15
CA VAL A 40 -3.98 8.26 0.09
C VAL A 40 -5.02 8.45 1.18
N LEU A 41 -5.39 7.35 1.85
CA LEU A 41 -6.27 7.37 3.02
C LEU A 41 -5.51 6.88 4.26
N SER A 42 -5.83 7.48 5.39
CA SER A 42 -5.33 7.09 6.71
C SER A 42 -6.45 6.39 7.47
N GLY A 43 -6.13 5.29 8.15
CA GLY A 43 -7.10 4.53 8.91
C GLY A 43 -6.50 3.88 10.16
N LEU A 44 -7.35 3.19 10.90
CA LEU A 44 -6.96 2.34 12.04
C LEU A 44 -7.36 0.90 11.72
N GLY A 45 -6.41 -0.01 11.91
CA GLY A 45 -6.60 -1.45 11.77
C GLY A 45 -6.70 -2.12 13.14
N GLN A 46 -7.44 -3.23 13.19
CA GLN A 46 -7.43 -4.13 14.33
C GLN A 46 -7.52 -5.58 13.85
N PHE A 47 -6.73 -6.45 14.45
CA PHE A 47 -6.77 -7.88 14.18
C PHE A 47 -6.44 -8.67 15.44
N LYS A 48 -6.78 -9.96 15.44
CA LYS A 48 -6.51 -10.88 16.54
C LYS A 48 -5.29 -11.72 16.18
N ASP A 49 -4.28 -11.75 17.04
CA ASP A 49 -3.11 -12.61 16.83
C ASP A 49 -3.38 -14.07 17.22
N SER A 50 -2.40 -14.95 17.02
CA SER A 50 -2.49 -16.38 17.33
C SER A 50 -2.69 -16.66 18.83
N SER A 51 -2.28 -15.74 19.71
CA SER A 51 -2.51 -15.83 21.17
C SER A 51 -3.90 -15.34 21.58
N GLY A 52 -4.65 -14.78 20.65
CA GLY A 52 -5.98 -14.22 20.87
C GLY A 52 -6.00 -12.78 21.33
N ARG A 53 -4.87 -12.09 21.34
CA ARG A 53 -4.77 -10.67 21.71
C ARG A 53 -5.20 -9.78 20.56
N ILE A 54 -5.98 -8.73 20.86
CA ILE A 54 -6.34 -7.70 19.88
C ILE A 54 -5.16 -6.75 19.71
N ILE A 55 -4.59 -6.73 18.52
CA ILE A 55 -3.58 -5.79 18.09
C ILE A 55 -4.28 -4.65 17.34
N ARG A 56 -3.88 -3.41 17.64
CA ARG A 56 -4.35 -2.20 16.96
C ARG A 56 -3.17 -1.52 16.30
N GLU A 57 -3.35 -1.07 15.07
CA GLU A 57 -2.29 -0.44 14.30
C GLU A 57 -2.81 0.70 13.44
N GLY A 58 -1.93 1.64 13.11
CA GLY A 58 -2.21 2.63 12.08
C GLY A 58 -2.17 1.97 10.71
N ALA A 59 -3.10 2.35 9.84
CA ALA A 59 -3.19 1.87 8.47
C ALA A 59 -3.04 3.03 7.47
N ARG A 60 -2.40 2.74 6.33
CA ARG A 60 -2.33 3.61 5.16
C ARG A 60 -2.83 2.83 3.95
N LEU A 61 -3.75 3.44 3.20
CA LEU A 61 -4.29 2.88 1.97
C LEU A 61 -3.96 3.78 0.80
N VAL A 62 -3.41 3.21 -0.27
CA VAL A 62 -3.20 3.90 -1.53
C VAL A 62 -4.15 3.34 -2.57
N ILE A 63 -4.96 4.22 -3.17
CA ILE A 63 -5.89 3.91 -4.24
C ILE A 63 -5.34 4.53 -5.52
N LEU A 64 -5.15 3.67 -6.53
CA LEU A 64 -4.65 4.05 -7.84
C LEU A 64 -5.76 3.87 -8.86
N LEU A 65 -6.00 4.90 -9.68
CA LEU A 65 -6.96 4.86 -10.77
C LEU A 65 -6.18 4.97 -12.08
N TYR A 66 -6.17 3.91 -12.89
CA TYR A 66 -5.47 3.88 -14.17
C TYR A 66 -6.24 3.03 -15.19
N PRO A 67 -6.08 3.29 -16.51
CA PRO A 67 -6.66 2.47 -17.58
C PRO A 67 -6.14 1.03 -17.53
N LEU A 68 -6.98 0.03 -17.81
CA LEU A 68 -6.60 -1.41 -17.73
C LEU A 68 -5.46 -1.78 -18.70
N ASP A 69 -5.38 -1.06 -19.80
CA ASP A 69 -4.36 -1.08 -20.83
C ASP A 69 -2.99 -0.58 -20.35
N ALA A 70 -2.92 0.09 -19.19
CA ALA A 70 -1.67 0.43 -18.49
C ALA A 70 -1.26 -0.59 -17.41
N ALA A 71 -1.99 -1.72 -17.26
CA ALA A 71 -1.78 -2.69 -16.18
C ALA A 71 -0.45 -3.44 -16.22
N ASP A 72 0.27 -3.44 -17.35
CA ASP A 72 1.56 -4.12 -17.51
C ASP A 72 2.62 -3.62 -16.52
N ALA A 73 2.61 -2.34 -16.15
CA ALA A 73 3.53 -1.78 -15.17
C ALA A 73 3.33 -2.36 -13.75
N SER A 74 2.11 -2.77 -13.40
CA SER A 74 1.76 -3.28 -12.07
C SER A 74 2.11 -4.76 -11.85
N GLN A 75 2.18 -5.55 -12.92
CA GLN A 75 2.57 -6.96 -12.84
C GLN A 75 4.05 -7.13 -12.53
N ASN A 76 4.90 -6.22 -13.02
CA ASN A 76 6.34 -6.26 -12.76
C ASN A 76 6.66 -6.06 -11.27
N TYR A 77 5.97 -5.12 -10.60
CA TYR A 77 6.14 -4.92 -9.16
C TYR A 77 5.75 -6.15 -8.32
N ARG A 78 4.71 -6.90 -8.72
CA ARG A 78 4.28 -8.12 -8.02
C ARG A 78 5.26 -9.29 -8.21
N ARG A 79 5.98 -9.36 -9.33
CA ARG A 79 7.00 -10.38 -9.55
C ARG A 79 8.29 -10.12 -8.78
N ASP A 80 8.68 -8.85 -8.65
CA ASP A 80 9.97 -8.48 -8.05
C ASP A 80 9.94 -8.37 -6.50
N SER A 81 8.74 -8.43 -5.90
CA SER A 81 8.56 -8.39 -4.43
C SER A 81 8.49 -9.77 -3.76
N GLY A 82 8.84 -10.84 -4.48
CA GLY A 82 8.88 -12.20 -3.95
C GLY A 82 10.10 -12.46 -3.08
N GLY A 83 10.02 -12.14 -1.79
CA GLY A 83 10.97 -12.62 -0.78
C GLY A 83 11.39 -11.57 0.23
N LEU A 84 10.57 -11.37 1.26
CA LEU A 84 10.98 -11.06 2.63
C LEU A 84 10.04 -11.78 3.59
#